data_AF-A0A5C4XHT8-F1
#
_entry.id   AF-A0A5C4XHT8-F1
#
_cell.length_a   1.000
_cell.length_b   1.000
_cell.length_c   1.000
_cell.angle_alpha   90.00
_cell.angle_beta   90.00
_cell.angle_gamma   90.00
#
_symmetry.space_group_name_H-M   'P 1'
#
loop_
_entity.id
_entity.type
_entity.pdbx_description
1 polymer ?
#
loop_
_entity_poly.entity_id
_entity_poly.type
_entity_poly.pdbx_seq_one_letter_code
_entity_poly.pdbx_strand_id
1 'polypeptide(L)'
;MLRENNSTNVALGSDDLELLERFLEAWCEENGVDKTSPKAQNIASSLFDWYQFDLADRTNLKSGPPTPLPESKELDSLLKRLKAA
;
A
#
# COMPACT_ATOMS: atom_id res chain seq x y z
N MET A 1 -23.37 8.45 26.41
CA MET A 1 -23.35 7.07 25.89
C MET A 1 -21.94 6.82 25.37
N LEU A 2 -21.22 5.89 26.00
CA LEU A 2 -19.87 5.52 25.56
C LEU A 2 -20.01 4.77 24.23
N ARG A 3 -19.43 5.32 23.17
CA ARG A 3 -19.35 4.67 21.87
C ARG A 3 -18.47 3.45 22.05
N GLU A 4 -19.09 2.28 22.10
CA GLU A 4 -18.39 1.00 22.08
C GLU A 4 -17.70 0.89 20.72
N ASN A 5 -16.43 1.28 20.68
CA ASN A 5 -15.54 0.99 19.56
C ASN A 5 -15.32 -0.52 19.59
N ASN A 6 -16.25 -1.24 18.96
CA ASN A 6 -16.07 -2.64 18.63
C ASN A 6 -14.93 -2.69 17.60
N SER A 7 -13.69 -2.70 18.09
CA SER A 7 -12.51 -3.02 17.28
C SER A 7 -12.72 -4.44 16.80
N THR A 8 -13.39 -4.58 15.67
CA THR A 8 -13.52 -5.85 14.96
C THR A 8 -12.10 -6.28 14.66
N ASN A 9 -11.61 -7.24 15.44
CA ASN A 9 -10.35 -7.91 15.21
C ASN A 9 -10.53 -8.75 13.94
N VAL A 10 -10.51 -8.08 12.79
CA VAL A 10 -10.68 -8.72 11.50
C VAL A 10 -9.38 -9.47 11.26
N ALA A 11 -9.48 -10.81 11.31
CA ALA A 11 -8.39 -11.70 10.96
C ALA A 11 -7.87 -11.33 9.57
N LEU A 12 -6.55 -11.21 9.43
CA LEU A 12 -5.93 -10.96 8.14
C LEU A 12 -6.17 -12.15 7.21
N GLY A 13 -6.69 -11.88 6.03
CA GLY A 13 -6.71 -12.83 4.93
C GLY A 13 -5.32 -12.98 4.29
N SER A 14 -5.14 -14.01 3.47
CA SER A 14 -3.93 -14.21 2.66
C SER A 14 -3.55 -12.95 1.86
N ASP A 15 -4.55 -12.33 1.24
CA ASP A 15 -4.37 -11.17 0.37
C ASP A 15 -3.95 -9.92 1.14
N ASP A 16 -4.34 -9.83 2.44
CA ASP A 16 -3.89 -8.75 3.32
C ASP A 16 -2.41 -8.89 3.64
N LEU A 17 -1.96 -10.11 3.91
CA LEU A 17 -0.57 -10.40 4.23
C LEU A 17 0.35 -10.14 3.03
N GLU A 18 -0.07 -10.56 1.83
CA GLU A 18 0.66 -10.31 0.59
C GLU A 18 0.78 -8.81 0.29
N LEU A 19 -0.28 -8.03 0.54
CA LEU A 19 -0.25 -6.58 0.41
C LEU A 19 0.78 -5.94 1.36
N LEU A 20 0.72 -6.29 2.65
CA LEU A 20 1.63 -5.75 3.66
C LEU A 20 3.09 -6.15 3.40
N GLU A 21 3.32 -7.37 2.91
CA GLU A 21 4.64 -7.85 2.52
C GLU A 21 5.21 -7.03 1.35
N ARG A 22 4.42 -6.76 0.32
CA ARG A 22 4.83 -5.91 -0.80
C ARG A 22 5.16 -4.48 -0.36
N PHE A 23 4.39 -3.91 0.57
CA PHE A 23 4.71 -2.60 1.15
C PHE A 23 6.02 -2.61 1.92
N LEU A 24 6.25 -3.65 2.73
CA LEU A 24 7.49 -3.80 3.50
C LEU A 24 8.71 -3.94 2.58
N GLU A 25 8.60 -4.72 1.51
CA GLU A 25 9.66 -4.90 0.51
C GLU A 25 10.03 -3.57 -0.17
N ALA A 26 9.03 -2.85 -0.69
CA ALA A 26 9.25 -1.56 -1.33
C ALA A 26 9.91 -0.55 -0.37
N TRP A 27 9.46 -0.50 0.88
CA TRP A 27 10.05 0.36 1.90
C TRP A 27 11.50 -0.03 2.21
N CYS A 28 11.79 -1.34 2.31
CA CYS A 28 13.14 -1.84 2.55
C CYS A 28 14.09 -1.46 1.41
N GLU A 29 13.66 -1.63 0.17
CA GLU A 29 14.41 -1.24 -1.04
C GLU A 29 14.70 0.27 -1.05
N GLU A 30 13.69 1.11 -0.81
CA GLU A 30 13.83 2.57 -0.79
C GLU A 30 14.79 3.05 0.31
N ASN A 31 14.81 2.36 1.45
CA ASN A 31 15.61 2.74 2.60
C ASN A 31 16.96 2.02 2.70
N GLY A 32 17.27 1.11 1.76
CA GLY A 32 18.47 0.27 1.80
C GLY A 32 18.56 -0.59 3.06
N VAL A 33 17.42 -1.05 3.57
CA VAL A 33 17.31 -1.82 4.82
C VAL A 33 17.10 -3.29 4.49
N ASP A 34 17.82 -4.18 5.16
CA ASP A 34 17.59 -5.61 5.03
C ASP A 34 16.26 -6.03 5.69
N LYS A 35 15.49 -6.89 5.02
CA LYS A 35 14.15 -7.34 5.46
C LYS A 35 14.18 -8.11 6.80
N THR A 36 15.32 -8.71 7.16
CA THR A 36 15.51 -9.42 8.43
C THR A 36 15.98 -8.50 9.57
N SER A 37 16.30 -7.24 9.26
CA SER A 37 16.80 -6.30 10.25
C SER A 37 15.74 -5.97 11.33
N PRO A 38 16.18 -5.61 12.55
CA PRO A 38 15.26 -5.13 13.59
C PRO A 38 14.44 -3.91 13.14
N LYS A 39 15.00 -3.08 12.25
CA LYS A 39 14.30 -1.92 11.70
C LYS A 39 13.14 -2.35 10.80
N ALA A 40 13.35 -3.33 9.93
CA ALA A 40 12.28 -3.89 9.09
C ALA A 40 11.20 -4.56 9.94
N GLN A 41 11.58 -5.29 11.01
CA GLN A 41 10.62 -5.91 11.93
C GLN A 41 9.72 -4.87 12.64
N ASN A 42 10.30 -3.75 13.07
CA ASN A 42 9.52 -2.65 13.66
C ASN A 42 8.52 -2.07 12.66
N ILE A 43 8.94 -1.83 11.41
CA ILE A 43 8.04 -1.34 10.36
C ILE A 43 6.95 -2.36 10.04
N ALA A 44 7.27 -3.65 9.97
CA ALA A 44 6.28 -4.71 9.79
C ALA A 44 5.20 -4.68 10.87
N SER A 45 5.62 -4.50 12.13
CA SER A 45 4.70 -4.41 13.27
C SER A 45 3.79 -3.18 13.16
N SER A 46 4.36 -2.02 12.83
CA SER A 46 3.57 -0.79 12.63
C SER A 46 2.61 -0.87 11.43
N LEU A 47 3.03 -1.53 10.34
CA LEU A 47 2.17 -1.77 9.17
C LEU A 47 0.98 -2.66 9.54
N PHE A 48 1.21 -3.69 10.35
CA PHE A 48 0.16 -4.57 10.85
C PHE A 48 -0.84 -3.82 11.72
N ASP A 49 -0.35 -3.03 12.69
CA ASP A 49 -1.18 -2.24 13.60
C ASP A 49 -2.04 -1.23 12.81
N TRP A 50 -1.42 -0.49 11.90
CA TRP A 50 -2.14 0.46 11.04
C TRP A 50 -3.24 -0.24 10.22
N TYR A 51 -2.92 -1.37 9.61
CA TYR A 51 -3.87 -2.13 8.80
C TYR A 51 -5.04 -2.69 9.63
N GLN A 52 -4.74 -3.13 10.85
CA GLN A 52 -5.73 -3.75 11.71
C GLN A 52 -6.65 -2.73 12.40
N PHE A 53 -6.09 -1.61 12.87
CA PHE A 53 -6.78 -0.71 13.80
C PHE A 53 -7.11 0.67 13.21
N ASP A 54 -6.27 1.20 12.33
CA ASP A 54 -6.40 2.59 11.85
C ASP A 54 -7.02 2.70 10.46
N LEU A 55 -6.99 1.61 9.69
CA LEU A 55 -7.46 1.60 8.32
C LEU A 55 -8.97 1.40 8.24
N ALA A 56 -9.69 2.51 8.06
CA ALA A 56 -11.15 2.54 7.98
C ALA A 56 -11.74 1.83 6.74
N ASP A 57 -11.01 1.82 5.62
CA ASP A 57 -11.46 1.15 4.38
C ASP A 57 -10.31 0.39 3.70
N ARG A 58 -10.29 -0.92 3.92
CA ARG A 58 -9.32 -1.85 3.33
C ARG A 58 -9.60 -2.16 1.86
N THR A 59 -10.83 -1.96 1.40
CA THR A 59 -11.22 -2.32 0.04
C THR A 59 -10.54 -1.42 -0.99
N ASN A 60 -10.39 -0.12 -0.66
CA ASN A 60 -9.69 0.85 -1.50
C ASN A 60 -8.21 0.51 -1.73
N LEU A 61 -7.55 -0.16 -0.78
CA LEU A 61 -6.14 -0.57 -0.95
C LEU A 61 -5.98 -1.77 -1.89
N LYS A 62 -7.01 -2.62 -1.97
CA LYS A 62 -7.00 -3.83 -2.80
C LYS A 62 -7.52 -3.58 -4.21
N SER A 63 -8.48 -2.67 -4.34
CA SER A 63 -8.90 -2.18 -5.63
C SER A 63 -7.78 -1.31 -6.19
N GLY A 64 -7.05 -1.81 -7.20
CA GLY A 64 -6.20 -0.97 -8.02
C GLY A 64 -6.94 0.29 -8.52
N PRO A 65 -6.24 1.27 -9.11
CA PRO A 65 -6.84 2.56 -9.47
C PRO A 65 -8.19 2.36 -10.16
N PRO A 66 -9.27 2.97 -9.64
CA PRO A 66 -10.60 2.76 -10.18
C PRO A 66 -10.61 3.30 -11.60
N THR A 67 -10.94 2.43 -12.56
CA THR A 67 -10.96 2.64 -14.02
C THR A 67 -9.59 2.82 -14.69
N PRO A 68 -9.41 2.31 -15.94
CA PRO A 68 -8.28 2.73 -16.74
C PRO A 68 -8.34 4.25 -16.90
N LEU A 69 -7.25 4.93 -16.52
CA LEU A 69 -7.12 6.38 -16.68
C LEU A 69 -7.44 6.72 -18.15
N PRO A 70 -8.29 7.72 -18.41
CA PRO A 70 -8.59 8.13 -19.77
C PRO A 70 -7.30 8.51 -20.49
N GLU A 71 -7.15 8.08 -21.75
CA GLU A 71 -5.96 8.39 -22.55
C GLU A 71 -5.76 9.91 -22.63
N SER A 72 -4.63 10.39 -22.10
CA SER A 72 -4.28 11.80 -22.13
C SER A 72 -3.53 12.12 -23.43
N LYS A 73 -4.23 12.82 -24.33
CA LYS A 73 -3.66 13.31 -25.61
C LYS A 73 -2.41 14.17 -25.42
N GLU A 74 -2.34 14.90 -24.30
CA GLU A 74 -1.19 15.74 -23.95
C GLU A 74 0.03 14.88 -23.61
N LEU A 75 -0.15 13.84 -22.77
CA LEU A 75 0.89 12.89 -22.39
C LEU A 75 1.47 12.17 -23.62
N ASP A 76 0.61 11.73 -24.53
CA ASP A 76 1.03 11.14 -25.81
C ASP A 76 1.85 12.09 -26.67
N SER A 77 1.46 13.36 -26.71
CA SER A 77 2.17 14.38 -27.49
C SER A 77 3.56 14.65 -26.91
N LEU A 78 3.68 14.67 -25.57
CA LEU A 78 4.95 14.81 -24.88
C LEU A 78 5.86 13.60 -25.10
N LEU A 79 5.35 12.37 -24.97
CA LEU A 79 6.10 11.15 -25.21
C LEU A 79 6.62 11.04 -26.64
N LYS A 80 5.82 11.46 -27.64
CA LYS A 80 6.26 11.50 -29.04
C LYS A 80 7.42 12.48 -29.26
N ARG A 81 7.37 13.66 -28.61
CA ARG A 81 8.46 14.64 -28.69
C ARG A 81 9.74 14.12 -28.04
N LEU A 82 9.62 13.44 -26.91
CA LEU A 82 10.76 12.89 -26.17
C LEU A 82 11.47 11.78 -26.95
N LYS A 83 10.73 10.96 -27.70
CA LYS A 83 11.31 9.92 -28.59
C LYS A 83 11.96 10.44 -29.86
N ALA A 84 11.69 11.70 -30.23
CA ALA A 84 12.20 12.33 -31.45
C ALA A 84 13.41 13.26 -31.21
N ALA A 85 13.84 13.38 -29.95
CA ALA A 85 15.04 14.12 -29.53
C ALA A 85 16.21 13.16 -29.32
#